data_AF-A0A925HYZ4-F1
#
_entry.id   AF-A0A925HYZ4-F1
#
_cell.length_a   1.000
_cell.length_b   1.000
_cell.length_c   1.000
_cell.angle_alpha   90.00
_cell.angle_beta   90.00
_cell.angle_gamma   90.00
#
_symmetry.space_group_name_H-M   'P 1'
#
loop_
_entity.id
_entity.type
_entity.pdbx_description
1 polymer ?
#
loop_
_entity_poly.entity_id
_entity_poly.type
_entity_poly.pdbx_seq_one_letter_code
_entity_poly.pdbx_strand_id
1 'polypeptide(L)'
;MDKNFDWTTWGRASKFVESPEHVTVADETTIRRLFTTHLRQERFCEGHLVAMFENGHVVALLQRLKELADPNMMVAAEHFESKNYILVVAARNAWPEYQEIHAYVCQPNRTFQNVDRVAFYSQGYIRPLIPRILESHEEVKMVRGQWPGRLGKLVEQLLSENRRVEGESFKVLLLSAPESPATLQLLASIPNDLKSASGKPTAFTRGHRYVASEQLLSAKATSDLLAGS
;
A
#
# COMPACT_ATOMS: atom_id res chain seq x y z
N MET A 1 -2.52 -15.39 -4.49
CA MET A 1 -1.30 -15.98 -5.10
C MET A 1 -1.01 -17.27 -4.36
N ASP A 2 -0.84 -18.38 -5.09
CA ASP A 2 -0.54 -19.70 -4.52
C ASP A 2 0.78 -19.64 -3.75
N LYS A 3 0.72 -19.80 -2.42
CA LYS A 3 1.88 -19.63 -1.51
C LYS A 3 2.92 -20.74 -1.68
N ASN A 4 2.59 -21.83 -2.37
CA ASN A 4 3.45 -23.00 -2.55
C ASN A 4 3.93 -23.20 -4.00
N PHE A 5 3.72 -22.23 -4.89
CA PHE A 5 4.22 -22.35 -6.27
C PHE A 5 5.73 -22.09 -6.35
N ASP A 6 6.50 -23.15 -6.49
CA ASP A 6 7.93 -23.09 -6.80
C ASP A 6 8.16 -23.03 -8.32
N TRP A 7 8.37 -21.81 -8.80
CA TRP A 7 8.64 -21.52 -10.20
C TRP A 7 10.02 -22.04 -10.67
N THR A 8 10.98 -22.27 -9.77
CA THR A 8 12.35 -22.68 -10.13
C THR A 8 12.42 -24.14 -10.57
N THR A 9 11.50 -24.97 -10.07
CA THR A 9 11.36 -26.39 -10.44
C THR A 9 10.27 -26.63 -11.48
N TRP A 10 9.58 -25.58 -11.91
CA TRP A 10 8.49 -25.68 -12.88
C TRP A 10 8.99 -25.71 -14.33
N GLY A 11 9.57 -26.85 -14.72
CA GLY A 11 10.13 -27.10 -16.06
C GLY A 11 9.09 -27.27 -17.19
N ARG A 12 7.83 -26.84 -16.99
CA ARG A 12 6.78 -26.92 -18.02
C ARG A 12 6.54 -25.59 -18.73
N ALA A 13 7.07 -24.47 -18.24
CA ALA A 13 6.87 -23.15 -18.85
C ALA A 13 7.37 -23.09 -20.31
N SER A 14 8.51 -23.72 -20.60
CA SER A 14 9.06 -23.77 -21.97
C SER A 14 8.11 -24.42 -22.97
N LYS A 15 7.34 -25.43 -22.55
CA LYS A 15 6.37 -26.13 -23.40
C LYS A 15 5.21 -25.24 -23.87
N PHE A 16 4.88 -24.19 -23.13
CA PHE A 16 3.86 -23.22 -23.52
C PHE A 16 4.43 -22.15 -24.46
N VAL A 17 5.74 -21.91 -24.41
CA VAL A 17 6.44 -21.03 -25.35
C VAL A 17 6.68 -21.75 -26.68
N GLU A 18 7.09 -23.02 -26.63
CA GLU A 18 7.37 -23.86 -27.81
C GLU A 18 6.11 -24.28 -28.58
N SER A 19 4.99 -24.46 -27.87
CA SER A 19 3.71 -24.91 -28.42
C SER A 19 2.58 -23.98 -27.95
N PRO A 20 2.34 -22.86 -28.67
CA PRO A 20 1.30 -21.88 -28.33
C PRO A 20 -0.12 -22.47 -28.24
N GLU A 21 -0.40 -23.58 -28.92
CA GLU A 21 -1.67 -24.32 -28.83
C GLU A 21 -2.00 -24.75 -27.39
N HIS A 22 -0.99 -25.03 -26.57
CA HIS A 22 -1.20 -25.37 -25.15
C HIS A 22 -1.74 -24.20 -24.34
N VAL A 23 -1.49 -22.95 -24.77
CA VAL A 23 -2.03 -21.76 -24.10
C VAL A 23 -3.56 -21.73 -24.25
N THR A 24 -4.11 -22.15 -25.39
CA THR A 24 -5.56 -22.08 -25.66
C THR A 24 -6.41 -22.99 -24.76
N VAL A 25 -5.81 -24.05 -24.19
CA VAL A 25 -6.48 -24.97 -23.28
C VAL A 25 -6.05 -24.80 -21.82
N ALA A 26 -5.11 -23.91 -21.55
CA ALA A 26 -4.63 -23.64 -20.19
C ALA A 26 -5.74 -23.04 -19.32
N ASP A 27 -5.75 -23.42 -18.03
CA ASP A 27 -6.62 -22.84 -17.02
C ASP A 27 -6.03 -21.56 -16.38
N GLU A 28 -6.84 -20.84 -15.60
CA GLU A 28 -6.43 -19.56 -15.00
C GLU A 28 -5.18 -19.72 -14.10
N THR A 29 -5.12 -20.82 -13.35
CA THR A 29 -3.97 -21.12 -12.47
C THR A 29 -2.68 -21.27 -13.27
N THR A 30 -2.75 -21.96 -14.40
CA THR A 30 -1.62 -22.18 -15.31
C THR A 30 -1.17 -20.86 -15.94
N ILE A 31 -2.11 -20.03 -16.41
CA ILE A 31 -1.79 -18.71 -16.97
C ILE A 31 -1.11 -17.80 -15.94
N ARG A 32 -1.61 -17.75 -14.69
CA ARG A 32 -0.97 -16.98 -13.60
C ARG A 32 0.44 -17.46 -13.29
N ARG A 33 0.68 -18.78 -13.36
CA ARG A 33 2.01 -19.37 -13.17
C ARG A 33 2.96 -19.00 -14.31
N LEU A 34 2.50 -19.00 -15.57
CA LEU A 34 3.29 -18.56 -16.74
C LEU A 34 3.73 -17.10 -16.61
N PHE A 35 2.81 -16.19 -16.27
CA PHE A 35 3.17 -14.79 -15.98
C PHE A 35 4.20 -14.66 -14.86
N THR A 36 3.99 -15.39 -13.75
CA THR A 36 4.91 -15.37 -12.61
C THR A 36 6.31 -15.85 -13.01
N THR A 37 6.40 -16.91 -13.82
CA THR A 37 7.67 -17.44 -14.29
C THR A 37 8.39 -16.46 -15.20
N HIS A 38 7.74 -15.87 -16.20
CA HIS A 38 8.40 -14.92 -17.09
C HIS A 38 8.84 -13.64 -16.39
N LEU A 39 8.03 -13.08 -15.49
CA LEU A 39 8.40 -11.90 -14.70
C LEU A 39 9.59 -12.18 -13.77
N ARG A 40 9.69 -13.39 -13.22
CA ARG A 40 10.83 -13.79 -12.38
C ARG A 40 12.07 -14.08 -13.20
N GLN A 41 11.92 -14.68 -14.39
CA GLN A 41 13.04 -15.03 -15.26
C GLN A 41 13.76 -13.80 -15.83
N GLU A 42 13.07 -12.66 -16.00
CA GLU A 42 13.71 -11.38 -16.36
C GLU A 42 14.85 -10.99 -15.40
N ARG A 43 14.75 -11.34 -14.11
CA ARG A 43 15.80 -11.03 -13.13
C ARG A 43 17.10 -11.83 -13.35
N PHE A 44 17.05 -12.88 -14.16
CA PHE A 44 18.17 -13.79 -14.42
C PHE A 44 18.62 -13.75 -15.88
N CYS A 45 17.73 -13.34 -16.79
CA CYS A 45 18.00 -13.22 -18.22
C CYS A 45 17.41 -11.89 -18.69
N GLU A 46 18.27 -10.87 -18.77
CA GLU A 46 17.90 -9.54 -19.26
C GLU A 46 17.36 -9.64 -20.70
N GLY A 47 16.20 -9.02 -20.94
CA GLY A 47 15.53 -9.06 -22.25
C GLY A 47 14.65 -10.30 -22.46
N HIS A 48 14.51 -11.18 -21.46
CA HIS A 48 13.62 -12.34 -21.53
C HIS A 48 12.16 -11.93 -21.81
N LEU A 49 11.64 -10.95 -21.08
CA LEU A 49 10.28 -10.43 -21.27
C LEU A 49 10.11 -9.81 -22.64
N VAL A 50 11.10 -9.05 -23.12
CA VAL A 50 11.08 -8.47 -24.46
C VAL A 50 10.92 -9.57 -25.50
N ALA A 51 11.72 -10.64 -25.42
CA ALA A 51 11.60 -11.79 -26.31
C ALA A 51 10.21 -12.48 -26.22
N MET A 52 9.62 -12.57 -25.03
CA MET A 52 8.27 -13.14 -24.84
C MET A 52 7.14 -12.23 -25.35
N PHE A 53 7.38 -10.92 -25.44
CA PHE A 53 6.47 -9.99 -26.12
C PHE A 53 6.63 -10.10 -27.64
N GLU A 54 7.86 -10.11 -28.14
CA GLU A 54 8.17 -10.17 -29.57
C GLU A 54 7.71 -11.47 -30.23
N ASN A 55 7.83 -12.61 -29.53
CA ASN A 55 7.33 -13.88 -30.03
C ASN A 55 5.81 -14.08 -29.83
N GLY A 56 5.12 -13.08 -29.27
CA GLY A 56 3.67 -13.10 -29.07
C GLY A 56 3.18 -13.95 -27.90
N HIS A 57 4.07 -14.60 -27.14
CA HIS A 57 3.69 -15.49 -26.04
C HIS A 57 2.92 -14.73 -24.94
N VAL A 58 3.42 -13.57 -24.50
CA VAL A 58 2.70 -12.75 -23.50
C VAL A 58 1.33 -12.33 -23.99
N VAL A 59 1.20 -11.99 -25.27
CA VAL A 59 -0.08 -11.60 -25.89
C VAL A 59 -1.05 -12.78 -25.87
N ALA A 60 -0.59 -13.99 -26.21
CA ALA A 60 -1.40 -15.21 -26.15
C ALA A 60 -1.88 -15.51 -24.72
N LEU A 61 -1.02 -15.32 -23.70
CA LEU A 61 -1.41 -15.49 -22.31
C LEU A 61 -2.50 -14.49 -21.88
N LEU A 62 -2.38 -13.22 -22.32
CA LEU A 62 -3.37 -12.17 -22.04
C LEU A 62 -4.71 -12.46 -22.73
N GLN A 63 -4.67 -12.89 -23.99
CA GLN A 63 -5.86 -13.29 -24.75
C GLN A 63 -6.55 -14.48 -24.09
N ARG A 64 -5.79 -15.49 -23.68
CA ARG A 64 -6.34 -16.63 -22.95
C ARG A 64 -6.94 -16.22 -21.61
N LEU A 65 -6.27 -15.34 -20.86
CA LEU A 65 -6.80 -14.82 -19.60
C LEU A 65 -8.13 -14.08 -19.83
N LYS A 66 -8.25 -13.35 -20.95
CA LYS A 66 -9.49 -12.68 -21.35
C LYS A 66 -10.60 -13.69 -21.70
N GLU A 67 -10.29 -14.81 -22.33
CA GLU A 67 -11.28 -15.87 -22.61
C GLU A 67 -11.76 -16.59 -21.35
N LEU A 68 -10.85 -16.79 -20.39
CA LEU A 68 -11.15 -17.40 -19.09
C LEU A 68 -11.91 -16.44 -18.17
N ALA A 69 -11.77 -15.13 -18.37
CA ALA A 69 -12.61 -14.14 -17.72
C ALA A 69 -14.00 -14.18 -18.36
N ASP A 70 -14.98 -14.66 -17.60
CA ASP A 70 -16.40 -14.65 -17.98
C ASP A 70 -16.77 -13.28 -18.61
N PRO A 71 -17.44 -13.22 -19.77
CA PRO A 71 -17.87 -11.96 -20.38
C PRO A 71 -18.76 -11.12 -19.44
N ASN A 72 -19.49 -11.77 -18.51
CA ASN A 72 -20.24 -11.06 -17.46
C ASN A 72 -19.31 -10.43 -16.40
N MET A 73 -18.07 -10.91 -16.28
CA MET A 73 -17.02 -10.36 -15.43
C MET A 73 -16.26 -9.20 -16.09
N MET A 74 -16.33 -9.03 -17.42
CA MET A 74 -15.77 -7.85 -18.11
C MET A 74 -16.63 -6.58 -17.94
N VAL A 75 -17.93 -6.70 -17.64
CA VAL A 75 -18.74 -5.57 -17.14
C VAL A 75 -18.49 -5.32 -15.66
N ALA A 76 -17.87 -6.27 -14.96
CA ALA A 76 -17.34 -6.12 -13.61
C ALA A 76 -15.84 -5.78 -13.57
N ALA A 77 -15.25 -5.32 -14.69
CA ALA A 77 -13.88 -4.81 -14.73
C ALA A 77 -13.72 -3.42 -14.07
N GLU A 78 -14.71 -3.00 -13.26
CA GLU A 78 -14.56 -1.98 -12.21
C GLU A 78 -14.52 -2.55 -10.78
N HIS A 79 -14.48 -3.87 -10.57
CA HIS A 79 -14.25 -4.45 -9.24
C HIS A 79 -13.17 -5.55 -9.29
N PHE A 80 -11.94 -5.16 -9.61
CA PHE A 80 -10.89 -5.59 -8.69
C PHE A 80 -11.23 -4.90 -7.37
N GLU A 81 -11.77 -5.63 -6.40
CA GLU A 81 -11.79 -5.16 -5.03
C GLU A 81 -10.32 -5.14 -4.56
N SER A 82 -9.54 -4.19 -5.07
CA SER A 82 -8.24 -3.88 -4.53
C SER A 82 -8.54 -3.45 -3.12
N LYS A 83 -8.26 -4.33 -2.15
CA LYS A 83 -8.37 -3.96 -0.74
C LYS A 83 -7.65 -2.64 -0.56
N ASN A 84 -8.42 -1.57 -0.41
CA ASN A 84 -7.89 -0.23 -0.21
C ASN A 84 -7.34 -0.22 1.20
N TYR A 85 -6.04 -0.47 1.34
CA TYR A 85 -5.39 -0.48 2.63
C TYR A 85 -5.16 0.95 3.11
N ILE A 86 -5.37 1.16 4.41
CA ILE A 86 -5.06 2.40 5.11
C ILE A 86 -3.81 2.13 5.97
N LEU A 87 -2.84 3.03 5.88
CA LEU A 87 -1.66 3.01 6.75
C LEU A 87 -2.02 3.57 8.13
N VAL A 88 -2.10 2.72 9.14
CA VAL A 88 -2.24 3.12 10.54
C VAL A 88 -0.85 3.35 11.14
N VAL A 89 -0.50 4.60 11.45
CA VAL A 89 0.81 4.94 12.04
C VAL A 89 0.72 5.10 13.56
N ALA A 90 1.69 4.55 14.28
CA ALA A 90 1.88 4.82 15.71
C ALA A 90 3.03 5.80 15.91
N ALA A 91 2.71 7.01 16.36
CA ALA A 91 3.69 7.99 16.80
C ALA A 91 3.03 8.96 17.79
N ARG A 92 3.69 9.20 18.92
CA ARG A 92 3.13 9.97 20.06
C ARG A 92 2.60 11.33 19.63
N ASN A 93 3.35 12.03 18.78
CA ASN A 93 3.06 13.41 18.39
C ASN A 93 2.40 13.53 17.00
N ALA A 94 2.28 12.44 16.25
CA ALA A 94 1.82 12.50 14.86
C ALA A 94 0.36 12.95 14.73
N TRP A 95 -0.50 12.62 15.71
CA TRP A 95 -1.89 13.06 15.67
C TRP A 95 -2.04 14.58 15.90
N PRO A 96 -1.52 15.17 17.00
CA PRO A 96 -1.53 16.63 17.15
C PRO A 96 -0.84 17.36 16.00
N GLU A 97 0.31 16.85 15.54
CA GLU A 97 1.05 17.44 14.42
C GLU A 97 0.20 17.46 13.15
N TYR A 98 -0.46 16.35 12.80
CA TYR A 98 -1.38 16.32 11.68
C TYR A 98 -2.49 17.37 11.77
N GLN A 99 -3.09 17.57 12.95
CA GLN A 99 -4.18 18.53 13.12
C GLN A 99 -3.75 19.99 12.90
N GLU A 100 -2.46 20.29 13.02
CA GLU A 100 -1.93 21.65 12.94
C GLU A 100 -1.25 21.95 11.60
N ILE A 101 -0.48 20.98 11.08
CA ILE A 101 0.37 21.20 9.89
C ILE A 101 -0.04 20.32 8.70
N HIS A 102 -1.07 19.49 8.87
CA HIS A 102 -1.67 18.67 7.83
C HIS A 102 -0.64 17.79 7.11
N ALA A 103 0.28 17.20 7.89
CA ALA A 103 1.34 16.34 7.37
C ALA A 103 1.67 15.22 8.35
N TYR A 104 2.28 14.16 7.83
CA TYR A 104 2.96 13.15 8.64
C TYR A 104 4.44 13.15 8.31
N VAL A 105 5.27 13.38 9.33
CA VAL A 105 6.73 13.50 9.20
C VAL A 105 7.39 12.42 10.03
N CYS A 106 8.23 11.58 9.41
CA CYS A 106 8.88 10.46 10.09
C CYS A 106 10.33 10.26 9.61
N GLN A 107 11.00 9.26 10.17
CA GLN A 107 12.38 8.92 9.81
C GLN A 107 12.53 8.79 8.27
N PRO A 108 13.63 9.29 7.69
CA PRO A 108 13.84 9.28 6.25
C PRO A 108 13.87 7.84 5.72
N ASN A 109 13.45 7.66 4.46
CA ASN A 109 13.48 6.37 3.77
C ASN A 109 12.67 5.24 4.44
N ARG A 110 11.70 5.58 5.30
CA ARG A 110 10.75 4.61 5.86
C ARG A 110 9.80 4.12 4.75
N THR A 111 9.96 2.87 4.35
CA THR A 111 9.13 2.27 3.29
C THR A 111 7.69 2.04 3.76
N PHE A 112 6.74 2.44 2.91
CA PHE A 112 5.32 2.14 3.06
C PHE A 112 4.81 1.41 1.81
N GLN A 113 3.74 0.62 1.95
CA GLN A 113 3.00 0.12 0.79
C GLN A 113 2.35 1.29 0.04
N ASN A 114 2.02 1.06 -1.23
CA ASN A 114 1.26 2.04 -2.00
C ASN A 114 -0.17 2.12 -1.43
N VAL A 115 -0.45 3.18 -0.69
CA VAL A 115 -1.75 3.47 -0.08
C VAL A 115 -2.08 4.94 -0.26
N ASP A 116 -3.36 5.26 -0.27
CA ASP A 116 -3.82 6.64 -0.48
C ASP A 116 -4.18 7.36 0.82
N ARG A 117 -4.12 6.69 1.96
CA ARG A 117 -4.67 7.19 3.23
C ARG A 117 -3.86 6.79 4.44
N VAL A 118 -3.86 7.66 5.45
CA VAL A 118 -3.22 7.45 6.74
C VAL A 118 -4.27 7.55 7.85
N ALA A 119 -4.18 6.68 8.85
CA ALA A 119 -4.88 6.80 10.11
C ALA A 119 -3.87 6.87 11.27
N PHE A 120 -4.25 7.50 12.37
CA PHE A 120 -3.34 7.74 13.49
C PHE A 120 -3.74 6.92 14.70
N TYR A 121 -2.82 6.10 15.21
CA TYR A 121 -2.97 5.38 16.46
C TYR A 121 -2.20 6.07 17.59
N SER A 122 -2.91 6.62 18.57
CA SER A 122 -2.30 7.28 19.73
C SER A 122 -3.16 7.11 20.99
N GLN A 123 -2.50 7.02 22.15
CA GLN A 123 -3.16 6.90 23.46
C GLN A 123 -4.18 5.74 23.57
N GLY A 124 -3.98 4.65 22.83
CA GLY A 124 -4.89 3.49 22.86
C GLY A 124 -6.13 3.66 21.97
N TYR A 125 -6.11 4.59 21.02
CA TYR A 125 -7.21 4.79 20.07
C TYR A 125 -6.68 4.96 18.65
N ILE A 126 -7.42 4.45 17.66
CA ILE A 126 -7.33 4.97 16.30
C ILE A 126 -8.21 6.21 16.23
N ARG A 127 -7.61 7.32 15.80
CA ARG A 127 -8.24 8.64 15.75
C ARG A 127 -9.23 8.76 14.60
N PRO A 128 -10.23 9.66 14.69
CA PRO A 128 -11.39 9.60 13.83
C PRO A 128 -11.15 10.19 12.43
N LEU A 129 -10.04 10.88 12.19
CA LEU A 129 -9.74 11.46 10.88
C LEU A 129 -8.75 10.60 10.12
N ILE A 130 -9.10 10.31 8.86
CA ILE A 130 -8.34 9.50 7.93
C ILE A 130 -8.06 10.35 6.68
N PRO A 131 -7.04 11.23 6.75
CA PRO A 131 -6.68 12.06 5.61
C PRO A 131 -6.22 11.24 4.40
N ARG A 132 -6.42 11.83 3.22
CA ARG A 132 -5.81 11.39 1.97
C ARG A 132 -4.35 11.85 1.93
N ILE A 133 -3.47 11.00 1.43
CA ILE A 133 -2.11 11.36 1.05
C ILE A 133 -2.19 12.11 -0.29
N LEU A 134 -1.76 13.37 -0.27
CA LEU A 134 -1.75 14.24 -1.45
C LEU A 134 -0.40 14.17 -2.15
N GLU A 135 0.68 14.13 -1.37
CA GLU A 135 2.05 13.98 -1.87
C GLU A 135 2.87 13.12 -0.90
N SER A 136 3.83 12.36 -1.43
CA SER A 136 4.78 11.56 -0.66
C SER A 136 6.19 11.91 -1.09
N HIS A 137 7.00 12.35 -0.13
CA HIS A 137 8.40 12.73 -0.32
C HIS A 137 9.27 11.85 0.56
N GLU A 138 10.10 10.98 -0.04
CA GLU A 138 10.88 9.97 0.68
C GLU A 138 11.99 10.58 1.57
N GLU A 139 12.60 11.65 1.08
CA GLU A 139 13.71 12.33 1.75
C GLU A 139 13.66 13.83 1.51
N VAL A 140 13.23 14.57 2.53
CA VAL A 140 13.13 16.03 2.56
C VAL A 140 14.14 16.57 3.56
N LYS A 141 15.14 17.29 3.06
CA LYS A 141 16.11 18.00 3.88
C LYS A 141 15.49 19.28 4.44
N MET A 142 15.58 19.48 5.76
CA MET A 142 15.01 20.62 6.46
C MET A 142 15.90 21.86 6.30
N VAL A 143 15.77 22.55 5.16
CA VAL A 143 16.53 23.77 4.84
C VAL A 143 15.57 24.85 4.35
N ARG A 144 15.71 26.05 4.91
CA ARG A 144 14.88 27.21 4.54
C ARG A 144 15.04 27.58 3.08
N GLY A 145 13.93 27.93 2.43
CA GLY A 145 13.88 28.31 1.02
C GLY A 145 14.26 27.21 0.00
N GLN A 146 14.63 25.99 0.41
CA GLN A 146 15.07 24.95 -0.51
C GLN A 146 13.93 24.36 -1.35
N TRP A 147 12.73 24.26 -0.77
CA TRP A 147 11.59 23.59 -1.40
C TRP A 147 10.52 24.60 -1.83
N PRO A 148 9.93 24.46 -3.02
CA PRO A 148 8.83 25.32 -3.44
C PRO A 148 7.47 24.85 -2.89
N GLY A 149 6.45 25.70 -3.06
CA GLY A 149 5.05 25.30 -2.89
C GLY A 149 4.67 24.91 -1.47
N ARG A 150 3.80 23.90 -1.35
CA ARG A 150 3.25 23.46 -0.06
C ARG A 150 4.31 22.79 0.83
N LEU A 151 5.21 22.01 0.24
CA LEU A 151 6.32 21.40 0.96
C LEU A 151 7.25 22.45 1.56
N GLY A 152 7.60 23.50 0.80
CA GLY A 152 8.39 24.62 1.29
C GLY A 152 7.80 25.32 2.50
N LYS A 153 6.50 25.66 2.41
CA LYS A 153 5.77 26.28 3.54
C LYS A 153 5.77 25.40 4.78
N LEU A 154 5.61 24.08 4.62
CA LEU A 154 5.68 23.12 5.72
C LEU A 154 7.08 23.09 6.35
N VAL A 155 8.15 23.04 5.55
CA VAL A 155 9.54 23.03 6.05
C VAL A 155 9.84 24.31 6.82
N GLU A 156 9.45 25.48 6.30
CA GLU A 156 9.60 26.75 7.00
C GLU A 156 8.89 26.76 8.36
N GLN A 157 7.65 26.27 8.40
CA GLN A 157 6.86 26.17 9.63
C GLN A 157 7.49 25.22 10.65
N LEU A 158 7.91 24.02 10.22
CA LEU A 158 8.58 23.03 11.07
C LEU A 158 9.85 23.61 11.71
N LEU A 159 10.63 24.38 10.95
CA LEU A 159 11.85 25.02 11.43
C LEU A 159 11.56 26.24 12.31
N SER A 160 10.59 27.10 11.97
CA SER A 160 10.24 28.27 12.79
C SER A 160 9.68 27.89 14.15
N GLU A 161 8.95 26.78 14.22
CA GLU A 161 8.36 26.26 15.46
C GLU A 161 9.29 25.30 16.21
N ASN A 162 10.54 25.15 15.77
CA ASN A 162 11.54 24.23 16.35
C ASN A 162 11.04 22.77 16.46
N ARG A 163 10.14 22.34 15.56
CA ARG A 163 9.65 20.95 15.53
C ARG A 163 10.67 20.00 14.95
N ARG A 164 11.58 20.49 14.11
CA ARG A 164 12.67 19.74 13.46
C ARG A 164 13.94 20.59 13.45
N VAL A 165 15.09 19.95 13.28
CA VAL A 165 16.40 20.61 13.25
C VAL A 165 16.81 20.92 11.81
N GLU A 166 17.40 22.09 11.60
CA GLU A 166 17.91 22.49 10.28
C GLU A 166 19.03 21.55 9.80
N GLY A 167 18.94 21.15 8.53
CA GLY A 167 19.87 20.22 7.88
C GLY A 167 19.50 18.73 8.01
N GLU A 168 18.66 18.33 8.96
CA GLU A 168 18.17 16.94 9.09
C GLU A 168 17.23 16.57 7.94
N SER A 169 17.10 15.26 7.66
CA SER A 169 16.25 14.75 6.58
C SER A 169 15.15 13.84 7.11
N PHE A 170 13.96 13.94 6.51
CA PHE A 170 12.77 13.21 6.92
C PHE A 170 11.94 12.73 5.74
N LYS A 171 11.18 11.66 5.94
CA LYS A 171 10.08 11.32 5.04
C LYS A 171 8.86 12.18 5.38
N VAL A 172 8.26 12.80 4.38
CA VAL A 172 7.11 13.71 4.53
C VAL A 172 5.95 13.25 3.68
N LEU A 173 4.80 13.01 4.30
CA LEU A 173 3.52 12.84 3.62
C LEU A 173 2.72 14.13 3.81
N LEU A 174 2.34 14.80 2.72
CA LEU A 174 1.40 15.91 2.77
C LEU A 174 -0.02 15.35 2.74
N LEU A 175 -0.84 15.78 3.69
CA LEU A 175 -2.15 15.20 3.96
C LEU A 175 -3.27 16.20 3.66
N SER A 176 -4.46 15.70 3.33
CA SER A 176 -5.66 16.54 3.29
C SER A 176 -5.95 17.11 4.68
N ALA A 177 -6.45 18.34 4.74
CA ALA A 177 -6.76 19.01 6.00
C ALA A 177 -7.95 18.35 6.72
N PRO A 178 -8.10 18.48 8.05
CA PRO A 178 -9.19 17.90 8.84
C PRO A 178 -10.60 18.13 8.27
N GLU A 179 -10.85 19.34 7.77
CA GLU A 179 -12.12 19.82 7.21
C GLU A 179 -12.29 19.54 5.72
N SER A 180 -11.26 19.01 5.06
CA SER A 180 -11.31 18.71 3.64
C SER A 180 -12.29 17.56 3.35
N PRO A 181 -13.11 17.64 2.28
CA PRO A 181 -13.93 16.50 1.86
C PRO A 181 -13.11 15.27 1.45
N ALA A 182 -11.80 15.44 1.21
CA ALA A 182 -10.88 14.33 0.96
C ALA A 182 -10.49 13.57 2.25
N THR A 183 -10.74 14.12 3.43
CA THR A 183 -10.49 13.48 4.73
C THR A 183 -11.72 12.68 5.15
N LEU A 184 -11.58 11.36 5.30
CA LEU A 184 -12.69 10.56 5.82
C LEU A 184 -12.77 10.75 7.34
N GLN A 185 -14.00 10.72 7.84
CA GLN A 185 -14.29 10.84 9.26
C GLN A 185 -15.03 9.60 9.76
N LEU A 186 -14.46 8.95 10.77
CA LEU A 186 -15.12 7.91 11.55
C LEU A 186 -16.15 8.55 12.48
N LEU A 187 -17.21 7.80 12.77
CA LEU A 187 -18.24 8.22 13.73
C LEU A 187 -17.65 8.47 15.13
N ALA A 188 -16.66 7.67 15.53
CA ALA A 188 -15.94 7.81 16.79
C ALA A 188 -14.50 7.31 16.64
N SER A 189 -13.66 7.63 17.63
CA SER A 189 -12.35 6.98 17.75
C SER A 189 -12.53 5.49 18.05
N ILE A 190 -11.69 4.63 17.46
CA ILE A 190 -11.75 3.19 17.69
C ILE A 190 -10.86 2.83 18.88
N PRO A 191 -11.42 2.39 20.03
CA PRO A 191 -10.63 1.98 21.19
C PRO A 191 -9.82 0.71 20.93
N ASN A 192 -8.63 0.67 21.53
CA ASN A 192 -7.79 -0.52 21.55
C ASN A 192 -8.19 -1.46 22.69
N ASP A 193 -8.66 -2.64 22.33
CA ASP A 193 -9.11 -3.70 23.22
C ASP A 193 -8.16 -4.91 23.25
N LEU A 194 -7.04 -4.83 22.53
CA LEU A 194 -6.09 -5.94 22.45
C LEU A 194 -5.39 -6.22 23.79
N LYS A 195 -5.32 -7.50 24.14
CA LYS A 195 -4.60 -8.02 25.30
C LYS A 195 -3.59 -9.08 24.87
N SER A 196 -2.47 -9.14 25.56
CA SER A 196 -1.51 -10.25 25.47
C SER A 196 -2.08 -11.53 26.07
N ALA A 197 -1.42 -12.67 25.84
CA ALA A 197 -1.80 -13.96 26.46
C ALA A 197 -1.86 -13.91 28.00
N SER A 198 -1.12 -13.00 28.63
CA SER A 198 -1.14 -12.76 30.09
C SER A 198 -2.24 -11.79 30.56
N GLY A 199 -3.14 -11.36 29.66
CA GLY A 199 -4.22 -10.42 29.96
C GLY A 199 -3.80 -8.94 30.00
N LYS A 200 -2.50 -8.62 29.87
CA LYS A 200 -2.02 -7.22 29.86
C LYS A 200 -2.38 -6.51 28.55
N PRO A 201 -2.77 -5.21 28.56
CA PRO A 201 -3.01 -4.44 27.34
C PRO A 201 -1.81 -4.45 26.40
N THR A 202 -2.05 -4.61 25.09
CA THR A 202 -0.99 -4.54 24.07
C THR A 202 -1.34 -3.47 23.04
N ALA A 203 -0.32 -2.83 22.47
CA ALA A 203 -0.54 -1.82 21.44
C ALA A 203 -1.05 -2.45 20.14
N PHE A 204 -2.02 -1.78 19.49
CA PHE A 204 -2.54 -2.20 18.19
C PHE A 204 -1.46 -2.32 17.10
N THR A 205 -0.53 -1.36 17.09
CA THR A 205 0.64 -1.38 16.21
C THR A 205 1.88 -0.85 16.91
N ARG A 206 3.04 -1.44 16.57
CA ARG A 206 4.38 -1.00 16.98
C ARG A 206 5.08 -0.44 15.75
N GLY A 207 4.77 0.80 15.39
CA GLY A 207 5.32 1.50 14.24
C GLY A 207 4.26 1.84 13.19
N HIS A 208 3.80 0.85 12.43
CA HIS A 208 2.66 1.01 11.53
C HIS A 208 1.97 -0.33 11.22
N ARG A 209 0.75 -0.30 10.72
CA ARG A 209 -0.05 -1.46 10.29
C ARG A 209 -0.89 -1.07 9.08
N TYR A 210 -1.18 -2.02 8.19
CA TYR A 210 -2.15 -1.84 7.11
C TYR A 210 -3.47 -2.49 7.49
N VAL A 211 -4.57 -1.79 7.28
CA VAL A 211 -5.94 -2.27 7.55
C VAL A 211 -6.80 -2.01 6.33
N ALA A 212 -7.74 -2.91 6.02
CA ALA A 212 -8.65 -2.66 4.91
C ALA A 212 -9.57 -1.46 5.25
N SER A 213 -9.82 -0.59 4.27
CA SER A 213 -10.62 0.62 4.46
C SER A 213 -12.01 0.30 4.96
N GLU A 214 -12.68 -0.69 4.38
CA GLU A 214 -14.03 -1.10 4.81
C GLU A 214 -14.06 -1.55 6.26
N GLN A 215 -13.12 -2.40 6.66
CA GLN A 215 -13.00 -2.85 8.05
C GLN A 215 -12.77 -1.69 9.01
N LEU A 216 -11.89 -0.75 8.65
CA LEU A 216 -11.62 0.42 9.47
C LEU A 216 -12.87 1.31 9.63
N LEU A 217 -13.61 1.53 8.54
CA LEU A 217 -14.80 2.39 8.56
C LEU A 217 -15.95 1.80 9.37
N SER A 218 -16.04 0.47 9.51
CA SER A 218 -17.08 -0.21 10.29
C SER A 218 -16.66 -0.64 11.71
N ALA A 219 -15.37 -0.59 12.03
CA ALA A 219 -14.84 -1.13 13.28
C ALA A 219 -15.29 -0.33 14.51
N LYS A 220 -15.57 -1.07 15.59
CA LYS A 220 -15.91 -0.54 16.92
C LYS A 220 -14.76 -0.71 17.91
N ALA A 221 -13.88 -1.68 17.68
CA ALA A 221 -12.66 -1.89 18.44
C ALA A 221 -11.53 -2.40 17.55
N THR A 222 -10.30 -2.38 18.05
CA THR A 222 -9.13 -2.86 17.29
C THR A 222 -9.14 -4.36 16.98
N SER A 223 -9.84 -5.17 17.76
CA SER A 223 -10.04 -6.59 17.50
C SER A 223 -10.78 -6.86 16.19
N ASP A 224 -11.71 -5.98 15.80
CA ASP A 224 -12.42 -6.04 14.51
C ASP A 224 -11.46 -5.94 13.31
N LEU A 225 -10.28 -5.36 13.52
CA LEU A 225 -9.27 -5.10 12.49
C LEU A 225 -8.19 -6.20 12.39
N LEU A 226 -8.34 -7.29 13.15
CA LEU A 226 -7.40 -8.41 13.13
C LEU A 226 -7.80 -9.52 12.14
N ALA A 227 -9.04 -9.52 11.65
CA ALA A 227 -9.49 -10.51 10.68
C ALA A 227 -8.92 -10.20 9.28
N GLY A 228 -7.90 -10.96 8.85
CA GLY A 228 -7.36 -10.89 7.49
C GLY A 228 -5.97 -10.28 7.33
N SER A 229 -5.20 -10.16 8.43
CA SER A 229 -3.75 -9.90 8.39
C SER A 229 -2.92 -11.17 8.23
#